data_AF-A0A1L3FAW2-F1
#
_entry.id   AF-A0A1L3FAW2-F1
#
_cell.length_a   1.000
_cell.length_b   1.000
_cell.length_c   1.000
_cell.angle_alpha   90.00
_cell.angle_beta   90.00
_cell.angle_gamma   90.00
#
_symmetry.space_group_name_H-M   'P 1'
#
loop_
_entity.id
_entity.type
_entity.pdbx_description
1 polymer ?
#
loop_
_entity_poly.entity_id
_entity_poly.type
_entity_poly.pdbx_seq_one_letter_code
_entity_poly.pdbx_strand_id
1 'polypeptide(L)'
;MHVSDAGTEIFTRKSLNWTKRFTGIAAACASAGLGSAIVDGEIVVVVNERTHFSALQADLAVGRQDRQRFEPKGGIRFGSSWRTARRRLSDAFSRSLV
;
A
#
# COMPACT_ATOMS: atom_id res chain seq x y z
N MET A 1 2.74 -1.33 -7.01
CA MET A 1 3.81 -0.76 -6.16
C MET A 1 5.09 -1.51 -6.45
N HIS A 2 6.22 -0.81 -6.56
CA HIS A 2 7.55 -1.41 -6.64
C HIS A 2 8.23 -1.21 -5.31
N VAL A 3 8.65 -2.30 -4.67
CA VAL A 3 9.36 -2.30 -3.40
C VAL A 3 10.79 -2.75 -3.67
N SER A 4 11.75 -2.02 -3.14
CA SER A 4 13.18 -2.33 -3.18
C SER A 4 13.86 -1.81 -1.92
N ASP A 5 15.16 -2.09 -1.78
CA ASP A 5 15.97 -1.57 -0.68
C ASP A 5 16.10 -0.03 -0.71
N ALA A 6 15.89 0.59 -1.88
CA ALA A 6 15.87 2.06 -2.03
C ALA A 6 14.55 2.71 -1.59
N GLY A 7 13.51 1.91 -1.31
CA GLY A 7 12.19 2.38 -0.92
C GLY A 7 11.05 1.79 -1.74
N THR A 8 9.87 2.38 -1.58
CA THR A 8 8.65 1.97 -2.29
C THR A 8 8.15 3.06 -3.22
N GLU A 9 7.89 2.71 -4.47
CA GLU A 9 7.22 3.56 -5.46
C GLU A 9 5.80 3.06 -5.75
N ILE A 10 4.86 3.98 -5.81
CA ILE A 10 3.44 3.69 -6.02
C ILE A 10 3.02 4.27 -7.36
N PHE A 11 2.57 3.40 -8.26
CA PHE A 11 2.09 3.78 -9.59
C PHE A 11 0.60 3.50 -9.70
N THR A 12 -0.13 4.41 -10.36
CA THR A 12 -1.51 4.16 -10.76
C THR A 12 -1.58 3.19 -11.93
N ARG A 13 -2.78 2.71 -12.28
CA ARG A 13 -3.03 1.90 -13.48
C ARG A 13 -2.54 2.55 -14.79
N LYS A 14 -2.41 3.88 -14.83
CA LYS A 14 -1.89 4.66 -15.97
C LYS A 14 -0.40 5.01 -15.83
N SER A 15 0.33 4.29 -14.97
CA SER A 15 1.76 4.47 -14.71
C SER A 15 2.17 5.86 -14.18
N LEU A 16 1.22 6.61 -13.60
CA LEU A 16 1.56 7.86 -12.91
C LEU A 16 2.15 7.54 -11.53
N ASN A 17 3.34 8.08 -11.24
CA ASN A 17 3.97 7.95 -9.92
C ASN A 17 3.22 8.82 -8.90
N TRP A 18 2.53 8.17 -7.97
CA TRP A 18 1.74 8.77 -6.90
C TRP A 18 2.35 8.55 -5.52
N THR A 19 3.64 8.21 -5.44
CA THR A 19 4.34 7.96 -4.17
C THR A 19 4.16 9.12 -3.17
N LYS A 20 4.24 10.37 -3.64
CA LYS A 20 4.04 11.57 -2.80
C LYS A 20 2.60 11.73 -2.26
N ARG A 21 1.61 11.13 -2.93
CA ARG A 21 0.20 11.13 -2.48
C ARG A 21 -0.09 10.04 -1.46
N PHE A 22 0.81 9.07 -1.30
CA PHE A 22 0.64 7.87 -0.49
C PHE A 22 1.89 7.56 0.33
N THR A 23 2.47 8.59 0.95
CA THR A 23 3.76 8.49 1.65
C THR A 23 3.71 7.52 2.83
N GLY A 24 2.63 7.52 3.61
CA GLY A 24 2.44 6.58 4.71
C GLY A 24 2.39 5.13 4.23
N ILE A 25 1.69 4.86 3.13
CA ILE A 25 1.61 3.53 2.52
C ILE A 25 2.98 3.10 1.96
N ALA A 26 3.70 4.00 1.30
CA ALA A 26 5.04 3.73 0.78
C ALA A 26 6.03 3.38 1.91
N ALA A 27 5.99 4.14 3.01
CA ALA A 27 6.81 3.87 4.19
C ALA A 27 6.46 2.52 4.83
N ALA A 28 5.17 2.21 5.00
CA ALA A 28 4.72 0.93 5.54
C ALA A 28 5.20 -0.25 4.68
N CYS A 29 5.06 -0.16 3.35
CA CYS A 29 5.55 -1.19 2.42
C CYS A 29 7.07 -1.36 2.47
N ALA A 30 7.84 -0.27 2.54
CA ALA A 30 9.29 -0.34 2.66
C ALA A 30 9.72 -1.03 3.96
N SER A 31 9.01 -0.75 5.07
CA SER A 31 9.27 -1.37 6.37
C SER A 31 8.84 -2.84 6.48
N ALA A 32 8.02 -3.35 5.54
CA ALA A 32 7.50 -4.72 5.58
C ALA A 32 8.56 -5.80 5.25
N GLY A 33 9.80 -5.42 4.91
CA GLY A 33 10.91 -6.36 4.71
C GLY A 33 10.68 -7.29 3.52
N LEU A 34 10.17 -6.76 2.39
CA LEU A 34 9.93 -7.55 1.18
C LEU A 34 11.19 -7.74 0.32
N GLY A 35 12.28 -7.00 0.56
CA GLY A 35 13.43 -6.96 -0.33
C GLY A 35 12.99 -6.34 -1.66
N SER A 36 13.02 -7.12 -2.75
CA SER A 36 12.50 -6.70 -4.06
C SER A 36 11.18 -7.38 -4.42
N ALA A 37 10.14 -6.59 -4.66
CA ALA A 37 8.83 -7.07 -5.05
C ALA A 37 8.03 -6.05 -5.88
N ILE A 38 7.20 -6.56 -6.79
CA ILE A 38 6.09 -5.84 -7.38
C ILE A 38 4.83 -6.28 -6.64
N VAL A 39 4.15 -5.35 -5.99
CA VAL A 39 2.92 -5.62 -5.25
C VAL A 39 1.76 -4.90 -5.92
N ASP A 40 0.72 -5.65 -6.26
CA ASP A 40 -0.51 -5.14 -6.83
C ASP A 40 -1.64 -5.13 -5.78
N GLY A 41 -2.47 -4.10 -5.82
CA GLY A 41 -3.55 -3.95 -4.85
C GLY A 41 -4.32 -2.64 -4.93
N GLU A 42 -5.19 -2.46 -3.95
CA GLU A 42 -6.09 -1.30 -3.85
C GLU A 42 -5.70 -0.45 -2.65
N ILE A 43 -5.72 0.88 -2.80
CA ILE A 43 -5.70 1.81 -1.66
C ILE A 43 -7.15 2.19 -1.37
N VAL A 44 -7.57 2.04 -0.12
CA VAL A 44 -8.96 2.20 0.32
C VAL A 44 -9.03 3.07 1.57
N VAL A 45 -10.21 3.62 1.84
CA VAL A 45 -10.56 4.16 3.16
C VAL A 45 -11.65 3.26 3.73
N VAL A 46 -11.51 2.86 5.00
CA VAL A 46 -12.50 2.02 5.70
C VAL A 46 -13.32 2.89 6.64
N VAL A 47 -14.64 2.83 6.53
CA VAL A 47 -15.60 3.47 7.43
C VAL A 47 -16.64 2.42 7.80
N ASN A 48 -16.92 2.25 9.09
CA ASN A 48 -17.86 1.24 9.59
C ASN A 48 -17.61 -0.16 8.99
N GLU A 49 -16.34 -0.59 9.02
CA GLU A 49 -15.87 -1.90 8.52
C GLU A 49 -16.07 -2.15 7.01
N ARG A 50 -16.44 -1.13 6.23
CA ARG A 50 -16.63 -1.21 4.78
C ARG A 50 -15.70 -0.25 4.06
N THR A 51 -15.33 -0.59 2.82
CA THR A 51 -14.57 0.33 1.97
C THR A 51 -15.49 1.45 1.46
N HIS A 52 -15.02 2.70 1.53
CA HIS A 52 -15.79 3.88 1.12
C HIS A 52 -15.02 4.68 0.06
N PHE A 53 -15.41 4.52 -1.21
CA PHE A 53 -14.75 5.18 -2.34
C PHE A 53 -14.86 6.71 -2.28
N SER A 54 -16.04 7.26 -1.97
CA SER A 54 -16.22 8.71 -1.87
C SER A 54 -15.39 9.34 -0.75
N ALA A 55 -15.15 8.61 0.35
CA ALA A 55 -14.28 9.05 1.43
C ALA A 55 -12.81 9.11 0.98
N LEU A 56 -12.36 8.11 0.21
CA LEU A 56 -11.03 8.15 -0.43
C LEU A 56 -10.91 9.32 -1.40
N GLN A 57 -11.93 9.60 -2.22
CA GLN A 57 -11.91 10.76 -3.11
C GLN A 57 -11.79 12.09 -2.35
N ALA A 58 -12.56 12.25 -1.27
CA ALA A 58 -12.49 13.43 -0.41
C ALA A 58 -11.08 13.59 0.21
N ASP A 59 -10.52 12.50 0.73
CA ASP A 59 -9.17 12.48 1.30
C ASP A 59 -8.10 12.86 0.26
N LEU A 60 -8.19 12.31 -0.95
CA LEU A 60 -7.29 12.65 -2.05
C LEU A 60 -7.40 14.13 -2.48
N ALA A 61 -8.61 14.70 -2.46
CA ALA A 61 -8.84 16.09 -2.83
C ALA A 61 -8.15 17.08 -1.89
N VAL A 62 -8.09 16.76 -0.59
CA VAL A 62 -7.46 17.61 0.44
C VAL A 62 -6.05 17.13 0.84
N GLY A 63 -5.53 16.08 0.20
CA GLY A 63 -4.18 15.55 0.46
C GLY A 63 -4.03 14.77 1.77
N ARG A 64 -5.13 14.29 2.34
CA ARG A 64 -5.19 13.60 3.64
C ARG A 64 -4.88 12.11 3.49
N GLN A 65 -4.01 11.57 4.34
CA GLN A 65 -3.45 10.20 4.18
C GLN A 65 -3.64 9.29 5.40
N ASP A 66 -4.11 9.81 6.53
CA ASP A 66 -4.19 9.13 7.83
C ASP A 66 -5.20 7.96 7.91
N ARG A 67 -6.27 8.00 7.11
CA ARG A 67 -7.30 6.94 7.07
C ARG A 67 -7.14 5.95 5.91
N GLN A 68 -6.08 6.07 5.13
CA GLN A 68 -5.85 5.24 3.96
C GLN A 68 -5.22 3.90 4.36
N ARG A 69 -5.65 2.82 3.71
CA ARG A 69 -5.13 1.47 3.91
C ARG A 69 -4.84 0.82 2.56
N PHE A 70 -3.80 -0.01 2.51
CA PHE A 70 -3.50 -0.80 1.32
C PHE A 70 -4.00 -2.24 1.47
N GLU A 71 -4.71 -2.72 0.46
CA GLU A 71 -5.26 -4.07 0.36
C GLU A 71 -4.59 -4.84 -0.80
N PRO A 72 -3.61 -5.72 -0.49
CA PRO A 72 -2.90 -6.48 -1.52
C PRO A 72 -3.82 -7.46 -2.25
N LYS A 73 -3.85 -7.39 -3.59
CA LYS A 73 -4.58 -8.34 -4.44
C LYS A 73 -3.67 -9.41 -5.03
N GLY A 74 -2.41 -9.07 -5.29
CA GLY A 74 -1.44 -9.97 -5.91
C GLY A 74 -0.06 -9.34 -5.94
N GLY A 75 0.88 -10.03 -6.58
CA GLY A 75 2.24 -9.52 -6.71
C GLY A 75 3.24 -10.58 -7.13
N ILE A 76 4.42 -10.12 -7.50
CA ILE A 76 5.59 -10.92 -7.82
C ILE A 76 6.68 -10.52 -6.85
N ARG A 77 7.23 -11.50 -6.14
CA ARG A 77 8.40 -11.29 -5.30
C ARG A 77 9.59 -12.00 -5.93
N PHE A 78 10.72 -11.31 -5.98
CA PHE A 78 11.95 -11.93 -6.44
C PHE A 78 12.61 -12.65 -5.24
N GLY A 79 12.88 -13.95 -5.40
CA GLY A 79 13.64 -14.76 -4.44
C GLY A 79 12.86 -15.40 -3.27
N SER A 80 11.53 -15.25 -3.13
CA SER A 80 10.75 -16.00 -2.11
C SER A 80 9.24 -16.09 -2.38
N SER A 81 8.53 -16.97 -1.64
CA SER A 81 7.10 -17.25 -1.81
C SER A 81 6.19 -16.04 -1.54
N TRP A 82 5.19 -15.87 -2.42
CA TRP A 82 4.13 -14.86 -2.27
C TRP A 82 3.29 -15.01 -0.99
N ARG A 83 3.16 -16.23 -0.43
CA ARG A 83 2.45 -16.45 0.84
C ARG A 83 3.12 -15.72 2.01
N THR A 84 4.45 -15.77 2.09
CA THR A 84 5.21 -15.07 3.14
C THR A 84 5.13 -13.55 2.96
N ALA A 85 5.16 -13.07 1.72
CA ALA A 85 5.02 -11.64 1.42
C ALA A 85 3.65 -11.10 1.84
N ARG A 86 2.56 -11.82 1.53
CA ARG A 86 1.20 -11.43 1.94
C ARG A 86 1.08 -11.33 3.47
N ARG A 87 1.63 -12.29 4.21
CA ARG A 87 1.65 -12.24 5.69
C ARG A 87 2.38 -11.00 6.21
N ARG A 88 3.58 -10.70 5.69
CA ARG A 88 4.36 -9.52 6.11
C ARG A 88 3.64 -8.20 5.81
N LEU A 89 2.99 -8.10 4.65
CA LEU A 89 2.14 -6.96 4.32
C LEU A 89 0.96 -6.85 5.29
N SER A 90 0.25 -7.95 5.55
CA SER A 90 -0.86 -7.96 6.52
C SER A 90 -0.38 -7.54 7.92
N ASP A 91 0.78 -8.00 8.37
CA ASP A 91 1.37 -7.62 9.66
C ASP A 91 1.72 -6.11 9.70
N ALA A 92 2.30 -5.57 8.63
CA ALA A 92 2.66 -4.15 8.51
C ALA A 92 1.42 -3.24 8.53
N PHE A 93 0.34 -3.62 7.83
CA PHE A 93 -0.89 -2.84 7.76
C PHE A 93 -1.87 -3.10 8.91
N SER A 94 -1.70 -4.18 9.68
CA SER A 94 -2.44 -4.39 10.93
C SER A 94 -1.85 -3.60 12.10
N ARG A 95 -0.54 -3.28 12.06
CA ARG A 95 0.17 -2.52 13.09
C ARG A 95 0.12 -1.00 12.90
N SER A 96 -0.38 -0.49 11.77
CA SER A 96 -0.51 0.96 11.54
C SER A 96 -1.84 1.55 12.05
N LEU A 97 -2.59 0.81 12.87
CA LEU A 97 -3.71 1.34 13.63
C LEU A 97 -3.18 1.89 14.97
N VAL A 98 -2.74 3.15 14.94
CA VAL A 98 -2.73 4.05 16.09
C VAL A 98 -3.44 5.32 15.65
#